data_AF-A0A6L7A728-F1
#
_entry.id   AF-A0A6L7A728-F1
#
_cell.length_a   1.000
_cell.length_b   1.000
_cell.length_c   1.000
_cell.angle_alpha   90.00
_cell.angle_beta   90.00
_cell.angle_gamma   90.00
#
_symmetry.space_group_name_H-M   'P 1'
#
loop_
_entity.id
_entity.type
_entity.pdbx_description
1 polymer ?
#
loop_
_entity_poly.entity_id
_entity_poly.type
_entity_poly.pdbx_seq_one_letter_code
_entity_poly.pdbx_strand_id
1 'polypeptide(L)' 'MQQNFKVASLEEFAYRMGYIDLDQLEALAQPLKKNDYGQYLLRLVADEQASLK' A
#
# COMPACT_ATOMS: atom_id res chain seq x y z
N MET A 1 -17.62 -17.03 11.31
CA MET A 1 -17.35 -15.58 11.24
C MET A 1 -15.91 -15.43 10.79
N GLN A 2 -15.63 -15.65 9.50
CA GLN A 2 -14.30 -15.39 8.95
C GLN A 2 -14.17 -13.89 8.89
N GLN A 3 -13.54 -13.35 9.93
CA GLN A 3 -13.03 -12.00 9.93
C GLN A 3 -12.21 -11.85 8.65
N ASN A 4 -12.73 -11.10 7.69
CA ASN A 4 -12.00 -10.62 6.54
C ASN A 4 -10.92 -9.66 7.04
N PHE A 5 -9.94 -10.16 7.79
CA PHE A 5 -8.69 -9.50 8.13
C PHE A 5 -7.94 -9.30 6.81
N LYS A 6 -8.40 -8.27 6.10
CA LYS A 6 -7.59 -7.20 5.56
C LYS A 6 -6.21 -7.68 5.14
N VAL A 7 -6.14 -8.18 3.91
CA VAL A 7 -4.90 -8.11 3.10
C VAL A 7 -4.31 -6.68 3.22
N ALA A 8 -5.19 -5.67 3.32
CA ALA A 8 -4.93 -4.27 3.65
C ALA A 8 -4.14 -3.95 4.93
N SER A 9 -3.84 -4.91 5.81
CA SER A 9 -3.02 -4.64 6.99
C SER A 9 -1.57 -5.07 6.82
N LEU A 10 -1.24 -5.96 5.88
CA LEU A 10 0.14 -6.45 5.73
C LEU A 10 1.02 -5.46 4.95
N GLU A 11 0.47 -4.84 3.90
CA GLU A 11 1.21 -3.90 3.03
C GLU A 11 1.63 -2.64 3.81
N GLU A 12 0.68 -2.04 4.53
CA GLU A 12 0.92 -0.85 5.33
C GLU A 12 1.89 -1.13 6.50
N PHE A 13 1.80 -2.32 7.11
CA PHE A 13 2.69 -2.72 8.19
C PHE A 13 4.09 -3.06 7.66
N ALA A 14 4.19 -3.69 6.48
CA ALA A 14 5.45 -3.98 5.83
C ALA A 14 6.18 -2.69 5.43
N TYR A 15 5.46 -1.69 4.93
CA TYR A 15 6.02 -0.36 4.66
C TYR A 15 6.48 0.34 5.94
N ARG A 16 5.63 0.35 6.99
CA ARG A 16 5.98 0.93 8.30
C ARG A 16 7.16 0.25 8.99
N MET A 17 7.35 -1.05 8.78
CA MET A 17 8.49 -1.80 9.29
C MET A 17 9.75 -1.69 8.41
N GLY A 18 9.64 -1.11 7.20
CA GLY A 18 10.74 -1.07 6.23
C GLY A 18 11.06 -2.41 5.58
N TYR A 19 10.10 -3.36 5.58
CA TYR A 19 10.23 -4.64 4.86
C TYR A 19 10.03 -4.49 3.35
N ILE A 20 9.22 -3.53 2.94
CA ILE A 20 8.97 -3.21 1.52
C ILE A 20 9.23 -1.73 1.27
N ASP A 21 9.78 -1.45 0.10
CA ASP A 21 10.05 -0.09 -0.37
C ASP A 21 8.79 0.53 -0.99
N LEU A 22 8.80 1.85 -1.22
CA LEU A 22 7.68 2.55 -1.86
C LEU A 22 7.34 1.98 -3.24
N ASP A 23 8.36 1.58 -4.00
CA ASP A 23 8.20 0.93 -5.31
C ASP A 23 7.47 -0.42 -5.20
N GLN A 24 7.81 -1.21 -4.17
CA GLN A 24 7.13 -2.48 -3.89
C GLN A 24 5.69 -2.26 -3.40
N LEU A 25 5.46 -1.22 -2.58
CA LEU A 25 4.12 -0.82 -2.18
C LEU A 25 3.28 -0.40 -3.41
N GLU A 26 3.87 0.31 -4.38
CA GLU A 26 3.20 0.68 -5.64
C GLU A 26 2.82 -0.54 -6.48
N ALA A 27 3.75 -1.49 -6.63
CA ALA A 27 3.55 -2.71 -7.39
C ALA A 27 2.44 -3.59 -6.80
N LEU A 28 2.30 -3.60 -5.47
CA LEU A 28 1.21 -4.29 -4.76
C LEU A 28 -0.12 -3.52 -4.86
N ALA A 29 -0.07 -2.19 -4.88
CA ALA A 29 -1.25 -1.34 -5.01
C ALA A 29 -1.82 -1.28 -6.45
N GLN A 30 -0.98 -1.47 -7.48
CA GLN A 30 -1.38 -1.52 -8.89
C GLN A 30 -2.52 -2.50 -9.20
N PRO A 31 -2.46 -3.80 -8.82
CA PRO A 31 -3.57 -4.73 -9.03
C PRO A 31 -4.81 -4.38 -8.17
N LEU A 32 -4.60 -3.69 -7.05
CA LEU A 32 -5.66 -3.25 -6.14
C LEU A 32 -6.32 -1.93 -6.55
N LYS A 33 -5.82 -1.24 -7.59
CA LYS A 33 -6.37 0.03 -8.13
C LYS A 33 -7.88 0.01 -8.39
N LYS A 34 -8.45 -1.16 -8.65
CA LYS A 34 -9.90 -1.34 -8.87
C LYS A 34 -10.74 -1.18 -7.60
N ASN A 35 -10.12 -1.25 -6.42
CA ASN A 35 -10.75 -1.03 -5.13
C ASN A 35 -10.33 0.33 -4.56
N ASP A 36 -11.21 0.94 -3.75
CA ASP A 36 -10.93 2.19 -3.03
C ASP A 36 -9.64 2.11 -2.21
N TYR A 37 -9.33 0.93 -1.66
CA TYR A 37 -8.11 0.70 -0.89
C TYR A 37 -6.83 0.80 -1.73
N GLY A 38 -6.80 0.23 -2.94
CA GLY A 38 -5.63 0.35 -3.80
C GLY A 38 -5.44 1.77 -4.31
N GLN A 39 -6.53 2.53 -4.52
CA GLN A 39 -6.43 3.96 -4.82
C GLN A 39 -5.86 4.76 -3.64
N TYR A 40 -6.24 4.42 -2.40
CA TYR A 40 -5.66 5.01 -1.21
C TYR A 40 -4.16 4.70 -1.08
N LEU A 41 -3.75 3.44 -1.26
CA LEU A 41 -2.34 3.05 -1.24
C LEU A 41 -1.52 3.75 -2.32
N LEU A 42 -1.99 3.80 -3.56
CA LEU A 42 -1.31 4.51 -4.65
C LEU A 42 -1.14 6.00 -4.35
N ARG A 43 -2.14 6.61 -3.68
CA ARG A 43 -2.07 8.02 -3.29
C ARG A 43 -1.04 8.25 -2.18
N LEU A 44 -0.99 7.35 -1.20
CA LEU A 44 0.00 7.39 -0.12
C LEU A 44 1.42 7.19 -0.68
N VAL A 45 1.59 6.22 -1.59
CA VAL A 45 2.87 6.01 -2.30
C VAL A 45 3.30 7.26 -3.05
N ALA A 46 2.39 7.88 -3.82
CA ALA A 46 2.70 9.05 -4.62
C ALA A 46 3.07 10.29 -3.76
N ASP A 47 2.44 10.46 -2.60
CA ASP A 47 2.73 11.54 -1.66
C ASP A 47 4.11 11.39 -1.01
N GLU A 48 4.45 10.16 -0.59
CA GLU A 48 5.76 9.83 -0.03
C GLU A 48 6.87 9.92 -1.09
N GLN A 49 6.63 9.43 -2.32
CA GLN A 49 7.54 9.58 -3.46
C GLN A 49 7.81 11.05 -3.81
N ALA A 50 6.84 11.93 -3.62
CA ALA A 50 7.02 13.38 -3.81
C ALA A 50 7.83 14.04 -2.70
N SER A 51 7.73 13.54 -1.46
CA SER A 51 8.46 14.06 -0.30
C SER A 51 9.93 13.63 -0.25
N LEU A 52 10.28 12.54 -0.94
CA LEU A 52 11.65 12.01 -1.05
C LEU A 52 12.45 12.60 -2.23
N LYS A 53 11.83 13.43 -3.08
CA LYS A 53 12.48 14.15 -4.18
C LYS A 53 12.92 15.55 -3.79
#